data_AF-A0A958HL64-F1
#
_entry.id   AF-A0A958HL64-F1
#
_cell.length_a   1.000
_cell.length_b   1.000
_cell.length_c   1.000
_cell.angle_alpha   90.00
_cell.angle_beta   90.00
_cell.angle_gamma   90.00
#
_symmetry.space_group_name_H-M   'P 1'
#
loop_
_entity.id
_entity.type
_entity.pdbx_description
1 polymer ?
#
loop_
_entity_poly.entity_id
_entity_poly.type
_entity_poly.pdbx_seq_one_letter_code
_entity_poly.pdbx_strand_id
1 'polypeptide(L)'
;KLGIARRQVQGYERQEYTHLAVAAAVKSGAADCGLGILAAARALDLDFVPLFNERYDLVIPQDYYNGELLAPLLKVARSPEFAATVQALGGYDTQGIGEVIAEL
;
A
#
# COMPACT_ATOMS: atom_id res chain seq x y z
N LYS A 1 -10.80 22.13 -4.71
CA LYS A 1 -10.57 21.77 -3.29
C LYS A 1 -11.47 22.65 -2.42
N LEU A 2 -12.09 22.10 -1.37
CA LEU A 2 -13.08 22.82 -0.53
C LEU A 2 -12.47 23.79 0.50
N GLY A 3 -11.15 23.88 0.63
CA GLY A 3 -10.50 24.85 1.53
C GLY A 3 -10.69 24.58 3.03
N ILE A 4 -11.13 23.38 3.41
CA ILE A 4 -11.37 22.99 4.81
C ILE A 4 -10.04 23.01 5.58
N ALA A 5 -9.99 23.76 6.68
CA ALA A 5 -8.82 23.81 7.54
C ALA A 5 -8.78 22.56 8.43
N ARG A 6 -7.57 22.04 8.72
CA ARG A 6 -7.38 20.87 9.60
C ARG A 6 -8.12 20.95 10.95
N ARG A 7 -8.20 22.16 11.54
CA ARG A 7 -8.87 22.40 12.82
C ARG A 7 -10.40 22.25 12.75
N GLN A 8 -10.96 22.24 11.55
CA GLN A 8 -12.39 22.01 11.32
C GLN A 8 -12.73 20.53 11.20
N VAL A 9 -11.72 19.64 11.16
CA VAL A 9 -11.91 18.18 11.16
C VAL A 9 -11.88 17.69 12.61
N GLN A 10 -13.02 17.19 13.08
CA GLN A 10 -13.11 16.59 14.41
C GLN A 10 -12.16 15.38 14.51
N GLY A 11 -11.32 15.36 15.55
CA GLY A 11 -10.37 14.27 15.75
C GLY A 11 -9.16 14.29 14.81
N TYR A 12 -8.86 15.41 14.13
CA TYR A 12 -7.67 15.53 13.26
C TYR A 12 -6.35 15.13 13.95
N GLU A 13 -6.22 15.41 15.24
CA GLU A 13 -5.03 15.07 16.03
C GLU A 13 -5.03 13.60 16.51
N ARG A 14 -6.13 12.87 16.33
CA ARG A 14 -6.20 11.43 16.66
C ARG A 14 -5.60 10.63 15.52
N GLN A 15 -4.45 10.03 15.79
CA GLN A 15 -3.71 9.22 14.83
C GLN A 15 -3.63 7.78 15.32
N GLU A 16 -3.74 6.84 14.38
CA GLU A 16 -3.52 5.42 14.63
C GLU A 16 -2.23 5.00 13.93
N TYR A 17 -1.49 4.08 14.54
CA TYR A 17 -0.15 3.70 14.08
C TYR A 17 -0.15 2.69 12.94
N THR A 18 -1.29 2.05 12.66
CA THR A 18 -1.39 1.02 11.63
C THR A 18 -2.70 1.16 10.85
N HIS A 19 -2.70 0.71 9.60
CA HIS A 19 -3.92 0.70 8.79
C HIS A 19 -5.03 -0.17 9.40
N LEU A 20 -4.68 -1.27 10.06
CA LEU A 20 -5.65 -2.11 10.77
C LEU A 20 -6.27 -1.39 11.98
N ALA A 21 -5.48 -0.60 12.73
CA ALA A 21 -5.99 0.19 13.84
C ALA A 21 -6.96 1.30 13.36
N VAL A 22 -6.66 1.96 12.23
CA VAL A 22 -7.60 2.89 11.59
C VAL A 22 -8.91 2.18 11.22
N ALA A 23 -8.80 1.05 10.55
CA ALA A 23 -9.98 0.29 10.12
C ALA A 23 -10.81 -0.18 11.34
N ALA A 24 -10.17 -0.61 12.43
CA ALA A 24 -10.86 -0.99 13.67
C ALA A 24 -11.57 0.21 14.33
N ALA A 25 -10.96 1.40 14.31
CA ALA A 25 -11.58 2.63 14.81
C ALA A 25 -12.84 2.99 14.03
N VAL A 26 -12.84 2.82 12.70
CA VAL A 26 -14.03 3.04 11.87
C VAL A 26 -15.09 1.97 12.12
N LYS A 27 -14.71 0.69 12.13
CA LYS A 27 -15.64 -0.44 12.36
C LYS A 27 -16.35 -0.35 13.71
N SER A 28 -15.66 0.15 14.74
CA SER A 28 -16.22 0.34 16.08
C SER A 28 -17.07 1.61 16.24
N GLY A 29 -17.11 2.49 15.23
CA GLY A 29 -17.79 3.79 15.29
C GLY A 29 -17.03 4.84 16.10
N ALA A 30 -15.77 4.59 16.46
CA ALA A 30 -14.92 5.59 17.11
C ALA A 30 -14.46 6.71 16.14
N ALA A 31 -14.59 6.49 14.84
CA ALA A 31 -14.38 7.47 13.78
C ALA A 31 -15.33 7.18 12.60
N ASP A 32 -15.75 8.21 11.87
CA ASP A 32 -16.61 8.05 10.69
C ASP A 32 -15.81 7.58 9.45
N CYS A 33 -14.54 8.00 9.35
CA CYS A 33 -13.63 7.63 8.27
C CYS A 33 -12.17 7.76 8.72
N GLY A 34 -11.25 7.19 7.95
CA GLY A 34 -9.82 7.30 8.19
C GLY A 34 -8.99 6.94 6.96
N LEU A 35 -7.73 7.38 6.95
CA LEU A 35 -6.79 7.04 5.88
C LEU A 35 -6.21 5.65 6.10
N GLY A 36 -6.28 4.80 5.09
CA GLY A 36 -5.73 3.45 5.15
C GLY A 36 -5.57 2.82 3.77
N ILE A 37 -5.09 1.59 3.75
CA ILE A 37 -4.97 0.78 2.52
C ILE A 37 -6.21 -0.10 2.33
N LEU A 38 -6.49 -0.45 1.07
CA LEU A 38 -7.65 -1.28 0.72
C LEU A 38 -7.64 -2.63 1.45
N ALA A 39 -6.46 -3.23 1.65
CA ALA A 39 -6.32 -4.51 2.35
C ALA A 39 -6.89 -4.47 3.79
N ALA A 40 -6.67 -3.36 4.52
CA ALA A 40 -7.17 -3.22 5.89
C ALA A 40 -8.69 -3.01 5.93
N ALA A 41 -9.25 -2.23 4.98
CA ALA A 41 -10.69 -2.06 4.85
C ALA A 41 -11.40 -3.39 4.55
N ARG A 42 -10.86 -4.18 3.62
CA ARG A 42 -11.37 -5.52 3.29
C ARG A 42 -11.31 -6.48 4.47
N ALA A 43 -10.19 -6.48 5.22
CA ALA A 43 -10.03 -7.35 6.37
C ALA A 43 -11.07 -7.12 7.48
N LEU A 44 -11.66 -5.92 7.57
CA LEU A 44 -12.70 -5.57 8.54
C LEU A 44 -14.08 -5.32 7.91
N ASP A 45 -14.26 -5.71 6.65
CA ASP A 45 -15.53 -5.59 5.93
C ASP A 45 -16.07 -4.14 5.98
N LEU A 46 -15.24 -3.21 5.49
CA LEU A 46 -15.52 -1.79 5.37
C LEU A 46 -15.50 -1.34 3.91
N ASP A 47 -16.31 -0.34 3.59
CA ASP A 47 -16.23 0.37 2.33
C ASP A 47 -14.88 1.10 2.18
N PHE A 48 -14.43 1.27 0.94
CA PHE A 48 -13.18 1.95 0.64
C PHE A 48 -13.36 2.93 -0.51
N VAL A 49 -12.93 4.18 -0.29
CA VAL A 49 -12.92 5.24 -1.30
C VAL A 49 -11.46 5.46 -1.75
N PRO A 50 -11.08 5.08 -2.99
CA PRO A 50 -9.72 5.28 -3.48
C PRO A 50 -9.37 6.77 -3.61
N LEU A 51 -8.19 7.17 -3.11
CA LEU A 51 -7.69 8.55 -3.21
C LEU A 51 -6.54 8.67 -4.22
N PHE A 52 -5.55 7.79 -4.11
CA PHE A 52 -4.41 7.71 -5.02
C PHE A 52 -3.76 6.33 -4.88
N ASN A 53 -2.93 5.96 -5.86
CA ASN A 53 -2.09 4.78 -5.78
C ASN A 53 -0.76 5.15 -5.12
N GLU A 54 -0.32 4.34 -4.17
CA GLU A 54 0.99 4.47 -3.56
C GLU A 54 1.95 3.47 -4.23
N ARG A 55 3.06 3.98 -4.77
CA ARG A 55 4.07 3.18 -5.45
C ARG A 55 5.13 2.74 -4.45
N TYR A 56 5.47 1.45 -4.47
CA TYR A 56 6.55 0.88 -3.69
C TYR A 56 7.64 0.37 -4.63
N ASP A 57 8.88 0.80 -4.41
CA ASP A 57 10.04 0.34 -5.15
C ASP A 57 11.01 -0.37 -4.20
N LEU A 58 11.67 -1.44 -4.69
CA LEU A 58 12.67 -2.18 -3.94
C LEU A 58 14.06 -1.63 -4.25
N VAL A 59 14.73 -1.06 -3.25
CA VAL A 59 16.10 -0.55 -3.37
C VAL A 59 17.09 -1.64 -3.01
N ILE A 60 18.01 -1.95 -3.93
CA ILE A 60 19.01 -3.02 -3.79
C ILE A 60 20.39 -2.43 -4.10
N PRO A 61 21.40 -2.60 -3.22
CA PRO A 61 22.77 -2.27 -3.57
C PRO A 61 23.25 -3.06 -4.79
N GLN A 62 23.97 -2.41 -5.71
CA GLN A 62 24.31 -2.97 -7.01
C GLN A 62 25.07 -4.31 -6.92
N ASP A 63 25.96 -4.45 -5.94
CA ASP A 63 26.71 -5.69 -5.67
C ASP A 63 25.79 -6.89 -5.40
N TYR A 64 24.64 -6.67 -4.73
CA TYR A 64 23.67 -7.73 -4.45
C TYR A 64 22.70 -7.95 -5.61
N TYR A 65 22.37 -6.91 -6.37
CA TYR A 65 21.53 -7.02 -7.56
C TYR A 65 22.20 -7.88 -8.64
N ASN A 66 23.51 -7.70 -8.83
CA ASN A 66 24.32 -8.48 -9.79
C ASN A 66 24.78 -9.84 -9.25
N GLY A 67 24.61 -10.09 -7.95
CA GLY A 67 24.99 -11.34 -7.30
C GLY A 67 23.92 -12.43 -7.38
N GLU A 68 24.30 -13.67 -7.06
CA GLU A 68 23.37 -14.81 -7.06
C GLU A 68 22.38 -14.78 -5.89
N LEU A 69 22.69 -14.04 -4.82
CA LEU A 69 21.91 -13.98 -3.59
C LEU A 69 20.45 -13.58 -3.84
N LEU A 70 20.22 -12.57 -4.68
CA LEU A 70 18.89 -12.04 -4.97
C LEU A 70 18.32 -12.51 -6.31
N ALA A 71 19.06 -13.29 -7.10
CA ALA A 71 18.59 -13.83 -8.37
C ALA A 71 17.24 -14.58 -8.27
N PRO A 72 16.97 -15.41 -7.24
CA PRO A 72 15.65 -16.05 -7.08
C PRO A 72 14.52 -15.04 -6.83
N LEU A 73 14.77 -14.01 -6.03
CA LEU A 73 13.79 -12.96 -5.75
C LEU A 73 13.45 -12.17 -7.02
N LEU A 74 14.47 -11.74 -7.77
CA LEU A 74 14.29 -11.01 -9.03
C LEU A 74 13.55 -11.86 -10.07
N LYS A 75 13.81 -13.16 -10.11
CA LYS A 75 13.09 -14.10 -10.96
C LYS A 75 11.60 -14.17 -10.60
N VAL A 76 11.26 -14.26 -9.31
CA VAL A 76 9.86 -14.27 -8.85
C VAL A 76 9.18 -12.93 -9.14
N ALA A 77 9.84 -11.81 -8.84
CA ALA A 77 9.28 -10.48 -9.07
C ALA A 77 8.92 -10.20 -10.54
N ARG A 78 9.64 -10.84 -11.48
CA ARG A 78 9.40 -10.75 -12.94
C ARG A 78 8.47 -11.82 -13.49
N SER A 79 7.98 -12.74 -12.65
CA SER A 79 7.17 -13.86 -13.11
C SER A 79 5.71 -13.42 -13.32
N PRO A 80 5.07 -13.82 -14.44
CA PRO A 80 3.65 -13.54 -14.68
C PRO A 80 2.75 -14.12 -13.59
N GLU A 81 3.11 -15.27 -13.02
CA GLU A 81 2.35 -15.95 -11.97
C GLU A 81 2.35 -15.14 -10.66
N PHE A 82 3.48 -14.54 -10.32
CA PHE A 82 3.57 -13.65 -9.17
C PHE A 82 2.73 -12.38 -9.38
N ALA A 83 2.86 -11.74 -10.55
CA ALA A 83 2.03 -10.58 -10.90
C ALA A 83 0.53 -10.91 -10.81
N ALA A 84 0.10 -12.06 -11.35
CA ALA A 84 -1.28 -12.51 -11.27
C ALA A 84 -1.74 -12.74 -9.81
N THR A 85 -0.86 -13.30 -8.97
CA THR A 85 -1.14 -13.52 -7.55
C THR A 85 -1.34 -12.19 -6.80
N VAL A 86 -0.47 -11.21 -7.04
CA VAL A 86 -0.59 -9.87 -6.44
C VAL A 86 -1.86 -9.17 -6.93
N GLN A 87 -2.16 -9.24 -8.22
CA GLN A 87 -3.38 -8.68 -8.80
C GLN A 87 -4.64 -9.28 -8.16
N ALA A 88 -4.62 -10.59 -7.87
CA ALA A 88 -5.73 -11.31 -7.25
C ALA A 88 -5.99 -10.92 -5.78
N LEU A 89 -4.99 -10.40 -5.06
CA LEU A 89 -5.20 -9.79 -3.73
C LEU A 89 -6.13 -8.58 -3.82
N GLY A 90 -6.14 -7.90 -4.97
CA GLY A 90 -6.92 -6.73 -5.32
C GLY A 90 -6.52 -5.47 -4.55
N GLY A 91 -6.65 -4.31 -5.22
CA GLY A 91 -6.13 -3.04 -4.71
C GLY A 91 -4.65 -2.80 -4.96
N TYR A 92 -3.98 -3.76 -5.62
CA TYR A 92 -2.63 -3.59 -6.12
C TYR A 92 -2.65 -3.41 -7.64
N ASP A 93 -1.81 -2.49 -8.09
CA ASP A 93 -1.43 -2.36 -9.49
C ASP A 93 -0.08 -3.06 -9.66
N THR A 94 0.02 -3.92 -10.67
CA THR A 94 1.23 -4.69 -10.98
C THR A 94 2.01 -4.11 -12.15
N GLN A 95 1.60 -2.96 -12.67
CA GLN A 95 2.35 -2.26 -13.71
C GLN A 95 3.77 -1.93 -13.24
N GLY A 96 4.77 -2.37 -14.02
CA GLY A 96 6.19 -2.14 -13.72
C GLY A 96 6.80 -3.06 -12.66
N ILE A 97 6.08 -4.10 -12.21
CA ILE A 97 6.62 -5.05 -11.22
C ILE A 97 7.86 -5.76 -11.76
N GLY A 98 8.94 -5.77 -10.96
CA GLY A 98 10.21 -6.40 -11.33
C GLY A 98 11.07 -5.63 -12.34
N GLU A 99 10.64 -4.45 -12.77
CA GLU A 99 11.42 -3.54 -13.62
C GLU A 99 12.44 -2.73 -12.81
N VAL A 100 13.59 -2.44 -13.42
CA VAL A 100 14.56 -1.48 -12.89
C VAL A 100 14.18 -0.09 -13.38
N ILE A 101 13.93 0.82 -12.44
CA ILE A 101 13.39 2.15 -12.75
C ILE A 101 14.44 3.25 -12.66
N ALA A 102 15.55 2.97 -11.97
CA ALA A 102 16.69 3.85 -11.78
C ALA A 102 17.91 3.02 -11.34
N GLU A 103 19.10 3.47 -11.76
CA GLU A 103 20.40 3.07 -11.23
C GLU A 103 21.08 4.35 -10.74
N LEU A 104 21.59 4.34 -9.50
CA LEU A 104 22.13 5.52 -8.80
C LEU A 104 23.64 5.38 -8.59
#